data_AF-A0A524ESH4-F1
#
_entry.id   AF-A0A524ESH4-F1
#
_cell.length_a   1.000
_cell.length_b   1.000
_cell.length_c   1.000
_cell.angle_alpha   90.00
_cell.angle_beta   90.00
_cell.angle_gamma   90.00
#
_symmetry.space_group_name_H-M   'P 1'
#
loop_
_entity.id
_entity.type
_entity.pdbx_description
1 polymer ?
#
loop_
_entity_poly.entity_id
_entity_poly.type
_entity_poly.pdbx_seq_one_letter_code
_entity_poly.pdbx_strand_id
1 'polypeptide(L)'
;MPIPVAFMQLSSCWGCHQSLLNAHLGLLPILPELDIVYWPAVVDFKHESLEKREDGSIVVGFIEGVARTKQDTANIKLMRKKCAIIVAIGACACYGSVKGLANLFDKEDLINRKFKEVESITDEDPQEPTVNVPGIEDYIINVKEIVDVDVFIPGCPPTTENIIAAISYLLTLVGEGPESLDKNKTVCDNCKLFDKGCFLDQGKLCYGPITAAGCDLMCPHNGEICYGCFKPTNKPSEKAKQLQELLHNIEVLDNESAANLQHFLDLYLGVANITNFYFRGDLLQRLAYEPDSFVVKEIETDKGPKLVLDTSTTGNKILDNIIGYSLYLLKNDPLFKFSSKTVCSTCEREVVDKVPTDLKRDYEGLPTMDKCFLEQGYICLGPVTQAGCGTICPNKANAPCLGCYGPPVGIEDQGSKFISTLGSLCADKDPKEIMRVIKDPAGLFNRFTLADSILGHRYHDKMEDN
;
A
#
# COMPACT_ATOMS: atom_id res chain seq x y z
N MET A 1 -5.54 21.52 16.14
CA MET A 1 -4.16 21.59 16.66
C MET A 1 -3.26 20.89 15.65
N PRO A 2 -2.08 21.43 15.33
CA PRO A 2 -1.15 20.80 14.40
C PRO A 2 -0.76 19.39 14.87
N ILE A 3 -0.58 18.47 13.92
CA ILE A 3 -0.34 17.05 14.18
C ILE A 3 1.16 16.78 14.20
N PRO A 4 1.72 16.19 15.29
CA PRO A 4 3.14 15.84 15.36
C PRO A 4 3.54 14.82 14.28
N VAL A 5 4.48 15.19 13.42
CA VAL A 5 5.00 14.36 12.33
C VAL A 5 6.52 14.32 12.25
N ALA A 6 7.06 13.17 11.86
CA ALA A 6 8.49 12.97 11.63
C ALA A 6 8.76 12.46 10.21
N PHE A 7 9.82 12.95 9.58
CA PHE A 7 10.32 12.53 8.28
C PHE A 7 11.74 11.99 8.45
N MET A 8 11.90 10.69 8.21
CA MET A 8 13.17 9.98 8.29
C MET A 8 13.71 9.69 6.90
N GLN A 9 14.94 10.13 6.66
CA GLN A 9 15.72 9.77 5.49
C GLN A 9 16.66 8.61 5.85
N LEU A 10 16.48 7.46 5.23
CA LEU A 10 17.42 6.35 5.27
C LEU A 10 18.39 6.45 4.09
N SER A 11 19.06 5.35 3.75
CA SER A 11 19.73 5.16 2.47
C SER A 11 18.78 5.39 1.29
N SER A 12 18.66 6.63 0.81
CA SER A 12 17.73 7.06 -0.25
C SER A 12 18.42 7.99 -1.28
N CYS A 13 17.65 8.60 -2.18
CA CYS A 13 18.13 9.66 -3.09
C CYS A 13 17.47 11.02 -2.81
N TRP A 14 16.65 11.11 -1.76
CA TRP A 14 15.86 12.30 -1.38
C TRP A 14 14.76 12.71 -2.37
N GLY A 15 14.51 11.88 -3.39
CA GLY A 15 13.52 12.17 -4.41
C GLY A 15 12.09 12.26 -3.88
N CYS A 16 11.74 11.53 -2.81
CA CYS A 16 10.39 11.54 -2.27
C CYS A 16 10.12 12.82 -1.46
N HIS A 17 11.08 13.23 -0.62
CA HIS A 17 11.06 14.54 0.02
C HIS A 17 11.02 15.68 -1.00
N GLN A 18 11.82 15.64 -2.07
CA GLN A 18 11.74 16.66 -3.14
C GLN A 18 10.35 16.68 -3.80
N SER A 19 9.74 15.52 -4.04
CA SER A 19 8.40 15.44 -4.64
C SER A 19 7.33 16.08 -3.74
N LEU A 20 7.44 15.93 -2.41
CA LEU A 20 6.59 16.66 -1.46
C LEU A 20 6.82 18.18 -1.58
N LEU A 21 8.08 18.64 -1.64
CA LEU A 21 8.41 20.06 -1.77
C LEU A 21 8.02 20.68 -3.11
N ASN A 22 7.89 19.87 -4.18
CA ASN A 22 7.38 20.29 -5.49
C ASN A 22 5.91 20.72 -5.45
N ALA A 23 5.18 20.51 -4.35
CA ALA A 23 3.85 21.10 -4.19
C ALA A 23 3.91 22.64 -4.10
N HIS A 24 5.08 23.22 -3.82
CA HIS A 24 5.27 24.68 -3.79
C HIS A 24 4.21 25.38 -2.92
N LEU A 25 3.40 26.28 -3.49
CA LEU A 25 2.33 26.98 -2.79
C LEU A 25 1.19 26.05 -2.35
N GLY A 26 1.07 24.85 -2.93
CA GLY A 26 0.15 23.81 -2.50
C GLY A 26 0.44 23.26 -1.09
N LEU A 27 1.62 23.54 -0.52
CA LEU A 27 1.94 23.22 0.86
C LEU A 27 1.41 24.24 1.88
N LEU A 28 1.04 25.45 1.46
CA LEU A 28 0.51 26.49 2.34
C LEU A 28 -0.69 26.05 3.20
N PRO A 29 -1.68 25.30 2.69
CA PRO A 29 -2.78 24.81 3.51
C PRO A 29 -2.41 23.59 4.38
N ILE A 30 -1.27 22.94 4.15
CA ILE A 30 -0.93 21.65 4.79
C ILE A 30 0.08 21.86 5.91
N LEU A 31 1.13 22.65 5.67
CA LEU A 31 2.19 22.89 6.65
C LEU A 31 1.68 23.41 8.01
N PRO A 32 0.68 24.32 8.08
CA PRO A 32 0.13 24.76 9.36
C PRO A 32 -0.55 23.65 10.17
N GLU A 33 -1.00 22.59 9.51
CA GLU A 33 -1.64 21.42 10.14
C GLU A 33 -0.60 20.40 10.63
N LEU A 34 0.69 20.59 10.32
CA LEU A 34 1.77 19.67 10.67
C LEU A 34 2.71 20.31 11.71
N ASP A 35 2.87 19.67 12.86
CA ASP A 35 3.96 19.95 13.79
C ASP A 35 5.16 19.07 13.42
N ILE A 36 6.09 19.62 12.62
CA ILE A 36 7.25 18.88 12.11
C ILE A 36 8.30 18.74 13.21
N VAL A 37 8.27 17.61 13.90
CA VAL A 37 9.09 17.34 15.08
C VAL A 37 10.46 16.75 14.78
N TYR A 38 10.64 16.22 13.57
CA TYR A 38 11.89 15.70 13.07
C TYR A 38 11.87 15.67 11.54
N TRP A 39 12.74 16.41 10.89
CA TRP A 39 13.00 16.32 9.45
C TRP A 39 14.36 16.95 9.18
N PRO A 40 15.45 16.16 9.13
CA PRO A 40 16.82 16.69 9.17
C PRO A 40 17.17 17.73 8.11
N ALA A 41 16.46 17.72 6.98
CA ALA A 41 16.65 18.66 5.88
C ALA A 41 15.90 20.00 6.05
N VAL A 42 14.90 20.06 6.93
CA VAL A 42 13.95 21.19 7.02
C VAL A 42 13.97 21.85 8.41
N VAL A 43 14.18 21.08 9.47
CA VAL A 43 14.23 21.56 10.85
C VAL A 43 15.54 21.16 11.52
N ASP A 44 16.02 21.97 12.47
CA ASP A 44 17.34 21.79 13.10
C ASP A 44 17.42 20.68 14.14
N PHE A 45 16.30 20.00 14.42
CA PHE A 45 16.21 18.89 15.36
C PHE A 45 17.15 17.75 14.99
N LYS A 46 18.10 17.43 15.89
CA LYS A 46 19.11 16.39 15.68
C LYS A 46 18.57 15.00 16.02
N HIS A 47 19.29 13.95 15.63
CA HIS A 47 18.88 12.56 15.85
C HIS A 47 18.58 12.26 17.34
N GLU A 48 19.40 12.76 18.27
CA GLU A 48 19.14 12.62 19.71
C GLU A 48 17.78 13.21 20.17
N SER A 49 17.26 14.23 19.48
CA SER A 49 15.96 14.81 19.83
C SER A 49 14.81 13.87 19.49
N LEU A 50 14.96 13.02 18.48
CA LEU A 50 14.01 11.96 18.15
C LEU A 50 14.08 10.84 19.21
N GLU A 51 15.28 10.48 19.64
CA GLU A 51 15.49 9.44 20.66
C GLU A 51 14.87 9.79 22.02
N LYS A 52 15.00 11.05 22.44
CA LYS A 52 14.53 11.57 23.73
C LYS A 52 13.01 11.76 23.81
N ARG A 53 12.29 11.75 22.68
CA ARG A 53 10.82 11.86 22.66
C ARG A 53 10.18 10.65 23.31
N GLU A 54 8.99 10.82 23.88
CA GLU A 54 8.23 9.71 24.43
C GLU A 54 7.81 8.73 23.33
N ASP A 55 7.73 7.45 23.66
CA ASP A 55 7.31 6.42 22.70
C ASP A 55 5.85 6.63 22.29
N GLY A 56 5.55 6.48 21.00
CA GLY A 56 4.23 6.78 20.44
C GLY A 56 3.79 8.25 20.47
N SER A 57 4.65 9.20 20.87
CA SER A 57 4.30 10.63 20.95
C SER A 57 4.17 11.32 19.59
N ILE A 58 4.73 10.74 18.53
CA ILE A 58 4.62 11.26 17.16
C ILE A 58 3.45 10.57 16.48
N VAL A 59 2.52 11.33 15.90
CA VAL A 59 1.31 10.74 15.32
C VAL A 59 1.65 10.01 14.02
N VAL A 60 2.41 10.65 13.12
CA VAL A 60 2.77 10.06 11.82
C VAL A 60 4.27 10.17 11.55
N GLY A 61 4.91 9.04 11.27
CA GLY A 61 6.30 8.94 10.84
C GLY A 61 6.41 8.52 9.37
N PHE A 62 6.98 9.36 8.53
CA PHE A 62 7.29 9.08 7.14
C PHE A 62 8.73 8.56 7.02
N ILE A 63 8.91 7.43 6.33
CA ILE A 63 10.21 6.79 6.09
C ILE A 63 10.47 6.75 4.58
N GLU A 64 11.50 7.47 4.13
CA GLU A 64 12.04 7.37 2.76
C GLU A 64 13.33 6.54 2.75
N GLY A 65 13.42 5.59 1.81
CA GLY A 65 14.66 4.85 1.55
C GLY A 65 14.59 3.39 1.99
N VAL A 66 15.76 2.75 2.01
CA VAL A 66 15.94 1.33 2.34
C VAL A 66 16.89 1.14 3.50
N ALA A 67 16.86 -0.03 4.15
CA ALA A 67 17.90 -0.41 5.07
C ALA A 67 19.13 -0.97 4.32
N ARG A 68 20.17 -0.14 4.14
CA ARG A 68 21.48 -0.59 3.61
C ARG A 68 22.56 -0.62 4.68
N THR A 69 22.43 0.21 5.71
CA THR A 69 23.38 0.30 6.81
C THR A 69 22.73 -0.12 8.12
N LYS A 70 23.55 -0.55 9.09
CA LYS A 70 23.10 -0.89 10.45
C LYS A 70 22.38 0.30 11.12
N GLN A 71 22.76 1.53 10.77
CA GLN A 71 22.10 2.74 11.24
C GLN A 71 20.71 2.92 10.61
N ASP A 72 20.52 2.58 9.33
CA ASP A 72 19.19 2.60 8.71
C ASP A 72 18.23 1.65 9.44
N THR A 73 18.67 0.42 9.71
CA THR A 73 17.90 -0.59 10.46
C THR A 73 17.54 -0.11 11.86
N ALA A 74 18.49 0.53 12.56
CA ALA A 74 18.24 1.12 13.87
C ALA A 74 17.23 2.28 13.80
N ASN A 75 17.34 3.14 12.78
CA ASN A 75 16.44 4.27 12.56
C ASN A 75 15.01 3.83 12.23
N ILE A 76 14.83 2.75 11.47
CA ILE A 76 13.50 2.17 11.20
C ILE A 76 12.84 1.72 12.51
N LYS A 77 13.56 0.98 13.35
CA LYS A 77 13.07 0.54 14.67
C LYS A 77 12.77 1.73 15.59
N LEU A 78 13.62 2.75 15.57
CA LEU A 78 13.40 3.98 16.32
C LEU A 78 12.13 4.70 15.86
N MET A 79 11.95 4.88 14.55
CA MET A 79 10.75 5.51 13.99
C MET A 79 9.49 4.75 14.42
N ARG A 80 9.46 3.42 14.27
CA ARG A 80 8.32 2.59 14.72
C ARG A 80 8.02 2.73 16.20
N LYS A 81 9.06 2.85 17.04
CA LYS A 81 8.93 3.05 18.50
C LYS A 81 8.36 4.43 18.84
N LYS A 82 8.74 5.48 18.10
CA LYS A 82 8.33 6.86 18.38
C LYS A 82 7.01 7.27 17.71
N CYS A 83 6.62 6.60 16.63
CA CYS A 83 5.46 6.97 15.82
C CYS A 83 4.27 6.01 16.01
N ALA A 84 3.07 6.56 16.11
CA ALA A 84 1.82 5.79 16.14
C ALA A 84 1.49 5.20 14.76
N ILE A 85 1.75 5.94 13.68
CA ILE A 85 1.56 5.51 12.29
C ILE A 85 2.91 5.60 11.55
N ILE A 86 3.27 4.56 10.80
CA ILE A 86 4.43 4.54 9.91
C ILE A 86 3.98 4.53 8.44
N VAL A 87 4.49 5.50 7.69
CA VAL A 87 4.28 5.65 6.25
C VAL A 87 5.58 5.36 5.52
N ALA A 88 5.63 4.27 4.75
CA ALA A 88 6.67 4.03 3.76
C ALA A 88 6.40 4.90 2.53
N ILE A 89 7.24 5.89 2.27
CA ILE A 89 7.10 6.81 1.13
C ILE A 89 8.12 6.49 0.04
N GLY A 90 7.60 6.17 -1.15
CA GLY A 90 8.36 5.85 -2.34
C GLY A 90 8.71 4.38 -2.51
N ALA A 91 9.06 4.01 -3.75
CA ALA A 91 9.40 2.66 -4.15
C ALA A 91 10.55 2.05 -3.35
N CYS A 92 11.48 2.89 -2.84
CA CYS A 92 12.56 2.43 -1.98
C CYS A 92 12.00 1.84 -0.67
N ALA A 93 11.16 2.60 0.03
CA ALA A 93 10.62 2.17 1.31
C ALA A 93 9.55 1.07 1.16
N CYS A 94 8.83 1.07 0.02
CA CYS A 94 7.81 0.07 -0.26
C CYS A 94 8.39 -1.26 -0.74
N TYR A 95 9.38 -1.24 -1.66
CA TYR A 95 9.79 -2.42 -2.45
C TYR A 95 11.32 -2.53 -2.69
N GLY A 96 12.14 -1.66 -2.09
CA GLY A 96 13.60 -1.66 -2.24
C GLY A 96 14.13 -0.82 -3.40
N SER A 97 13.34 -0.61 -4.45
CA SER A 97 13.68 0.18 -5.65
C SER A 97 14.98 -0.28 -6.33
N VAL A 98 15.59 0.60 -7.13
CA VAL A 98 16.86 0.38 -7.84
C VAL A 98 18.00 -0.05 -6.92
N LYS A 99 17.96 0.33 -5.64
CA LYS A 99 18.98 -0.08 -4.66
C LYS A 99 18.89 -1.56 -4.34
N GLY A 100 17.70 -2.16 -4.42
CA GLY A 100 17.48 -3.58 -4.22
C GLY A 100 18.26 -4.47 -5.19
N LEU A 101 18.63 -3.96 -6.38
CA LEU A 101 19.50 -4.69 -7.33
C LEU A 101 20.88 -5.05 -6.75
N ALA A 102 21.33 -4.33 -5.71
CA ALA A 102 22.53 -4.70 -4.97
C ALA A 102 22.45 -6.11 -4.38
N ASN A 103 21.25 -6.64 -4.13
CA ASN A 103 21.06 -7.99 -3.60
C ASN A 103 21.44 -9.10 -4.59
N LEU A 104 21.75 -8.78 -5.85
CA LEU A 104 22.32 -9.72 -6.82
C LEU A 104 23.82 -10.00 -6.58
N PHE A 105 24.45 -9.27 -5.67
CA PHE A 105 25.88 -9.34 -5.39
C PHE A 105 26.13 -9.53 -3.91
N ASP A 106 27.28 -10.09 -3.59
CA ASP A 106 27.68 -10.28 -2.21
C ASP A 106 28.13 -8.93 -1.63
N LYS A 107 27.92 -8.72 -0.33
CA LYS A 107 28.32 -7.47 0.35
C LYS A 107 29.80 -7.14 0.10
N GLU A 108 30.66 -8.15 0.14
CA GLU A 108 32.11 -7.99 -0.07
C GLU A 108 32.43 -7.55 -1.51
N ASP A 109 31.76 -8.11 -2.52
CA ASP A 109 31.91 -7.70 -3.92
C ASP A 109 31.56 -6.22 -4.10
N LEU A 110 30.46 -5.78 -3.48
CA LEU A 110 30.02 -4.38 -3.55
C LEU A 110 31.00 -3.43 -2.85
N ILE A 111 31.52 -3.82 -1.69
CA ILE A 111 32.51 -3.05 -0.93
C ILE A 111 33.81 -2.94 -1.71
N ASN A 112 34.33 -4.06 -2.19
CA ASN A 112 35.56 -4.10 -2.98
C ASN A 112 35.41 -3.29 -4.27
N ARG A 113 34.31 -3.49 -5.00
CA ARG A 113 34.04 -2.72 -6.23
C ARG A 113 34.05 -1.22 -5.94
N LYS A 114 33.37 -0.76 -4.89
CA LYS A 114 33.21 0.68 -4.60
C LYS A 114 34.46 1.33 -4.01
N PHE A 115 35.13 0.67 -3.08
CA PHE A 115 36.17 1.29 -2.24
C PHE A 115 37.59 0.83 -2.57
N LYS A 116 37.78 -0.21 -3.39
CA LYS A 116 39.11 -0.77 -3.68
C LYS A 116 39.42 -0.90 -5.17
N GLU A 117 38.43 -1.21 -5.99
CA GLU A 117 38.64 -1.62 -7.37
C GLU A 117 38.17 -0.59 -8.42
N VAL A 118 37.49 0.50 -8.02
CA VAL A 118 37.14 1.53 -9.01
C VAL A 118 38.41 2.18 -9.57
N GLU A 119 38.40 2.36 -10.88
CA GLU A 119 39.54 2.81 -11.68
C GLU A 119 40.01 4.22 -11.32
N SER A 120 39.15 4.99 -10.63
CA SER A 120 39.43 6.35 -10.17
C SER A 120 40.07 6.43 -8.78
N ILE A 121 40.30 5.31 -8.09
CA ILE A 121 40.98 5.31 -6.78
C ILE A 121 42.46 5.66 -6.97
N THR A 122 42.93 6.58 -6.13
CA THR A 122 44.33 7.03 -6.12
C THR A 122 45.09 6.64 -4.86
N ASP A 123 44.40 6.06 -3.87
CA ASP A 123 45.00 5.64 -2.62
C ASP A 123 45.96 4.46 -2.87
N GLU A 124 47.14 4.48 -2.24
CA GLU A 124 48.15 3.42 -2.39
C GLU A 124 47.70 2.08 -1.77
N ASP A 125 46.90 2.16 -0.71
CA ASP A 125 46.30 1.00 -0.01
C ASP A 125 44.81 1.29 0.25
N PRO A 126 43.93 1.09 -0.75
CA PRO A 126 42.52 1.42 -0.62
C PRO A 126 41.78 0.43 0.28
N GLN A 127 41.01 0.97 1.22
CA GLN A 127 40.30 0.19 2.25
C GLN A 127 38.86 0.66 2.41
N GLU A 128 38.00 -0.20 2.95
CA GLU A 128 36.66 0.20 3.34
C GLU A 128 36.74 1.23 4.49
N PRO A 129 36.03 2.37 4.41
CA PRO A 129 35.88 3.27 5.54
C PRO A 129 35.09 2.60 6.67
N THR A 130 35.66 2.53 7.88
CA THR A 130 35.00 1.91 9.05
C THR A 130 34.95 2.83 10.28
N VAL A 131 35.64 3.98 10.24
CA VAL A 131 35.70 4.93 11.36
C VAL A 131 34.59 5.98 11.21
N ASN A 132 33.76 6.15 12.24
CA ASN A 132 32.63 7.10 12.28
C ASN A 132 31.59 6.94 11.15
N VAL A 133 31.54 5.76 10.52
CA VAL A 133 30.54 5.41 9.51
C VAL A 133 29.81 4.14 9.93
N PRO A 134 28.52 4.02 9.62
CA PRO A 134 27.77 2.84 10.00
C PRO A 134 28.20 1.63 9.16
N GLY A 135 28.23 0.45 9.79
CA GLY A 135 28.45 -0.80 9.07
C GLY A 135 27.35 -1.07 8.03
N ILE A 136 27.69 -1.82 7.00
CA ILE A 136 26.78 -2.18 5.90
C ILE A 136 26.02 -3.48 6.24
N GLU A 137 24.72 -3.53 5.95
CA GLU A 137 23.90 -4.76 6.03
C GLU A 137 24.34 -5.79 4.99
N ASP A 138 24.08 -7.08 5.21
CA ASP A 138 24.47 -8.13 4.25
C ASP A 138 23.76 -7.97 2.91
N TYR A 139 22.49 -7.58 2.95
CA TYR A 139 21.67 -7.22 1.78
C TYR A 139 20.77 -6.02 2.12
N ILE A 140 20.11 -5.46 1.10
CA ILE A 140 19.06 -4.46 1.26
C ILE A 140 17.83 -5.14 1.85
N ILE A 141 17.37 -4.63 2.99
CA ILE A 141 16.16 -5.11 3.69
C ILE A 141 15.04 -4.08 3.50
N ASN A 142 13.84 -4.52 3.18
CA ASN A 142 12.68 -3.63 3.06
C ASN A 142 12.20 -3.15 4.44
N VAL A 143 11.60 -1.96 4.50
CA VAL A 143 11.11 -1.38 5.76
C VAL A 143 10.09 -2.32 6.43
N LYS A 144 9.19 -2.91 5.64
CA LYS A 144 8.14 -3.83 6.10
C LYS A 144 8.64 -5.15 6.69
N GLU A 145 9.89 -5.54 6.39
CA GLU A 145 10.51 -6.74 6.96
C GLU A 145 11.13 -6.46 8.34
N ILE A 146 11.35 -5.19 8.68
CA ILE A 146 11.97 -4.77 9.95
C ILE A 146 10.90 -4.35 10.97
N VAL A 147 9.84 -3.67 10.51
CA VAL A 147 8.74 -3.16 11.34
C VAL A 147 7.41 -3.22 10.61
N ASP A 148 6.31 -3.25 11.37
CA ASP A 148 4.98 -3.05 10.82
C ASP A 148 4.83 -1.63 10.25
N VAL A 149 4.56 -1.58 8.95
CA VAL A 149 4.26 -0.36 8.19
C VAL A 149 2.75 -0.23 8.05
N ASP A 150 2.23 0.97 8.32
CA ASP A 150 0.81 1.24 8.28
C ASP A 150 0.36 1.76 6.92
N VAL A 151 1.18 2.55 6.22
CA VAL A 151 0.82 3.15 4.92
C VAL A 151 1.98 2.98 3.93
N PHE A 152 1.68 2.68 2.68
CA PHE A 152 2.62 2.60 1.58
C PHE A 152 2.21 3.57 0.48
N ILE A 153 3.10 4.49 0.12
CA ILE A 153 2.89 5.44 -0.98
C ILE A 153 3.89 5.10 -2.09
N PRO A 154 3.51 4.33 -3.12
CA PRO A 154 4.43 3.85 -4.13
C PRO A 154 4.83 4.92 -5.16
N GLY A 155 5.95 4.67 -5.85
CA GLY A 155 6.49 5.51 -6.93
C GLY A 155 7.94 5.93 -6.70
N CYS A 156 8.68 6.18 -7.78
CA CYS A 156 10.12 6.54 -7.70
C CYS A 156 10.43 7.89 -8.38
N PRO A 157 10.07 9.03 -7.77
CA PRO A 157 9.27 9.17 -6.54
C PRO A 157 7.75 9.07 -6.83
N PRO A 158 6.91 8.98 -5.78
CA PRO A 158 5.47 9.21 -5.93
C PRO A 158 5.25 10.63 -6.48
N THR A 159 4.18 10.87 -7.25
CA THR A 159 3.88 12.23 -7.70
C THR A 159 3.50 13.12 -6.53
N THR A 160 3.74 14.42 -6.67
CA THR A 160 3.38 15.43 -5.67
C THR A 160 1.91 15.33 -5.28
N GLU A 161 1.02 15.18 -6.26
CA GLU A 161 -0.43 15.07 -6.02
C GLU A 161 -0.79 13.83 -5.22
N ASN A 162 -0.11 12.70 -5.45
CA ASN A 162 -0.34 11.47 -4.69
C ASN A 162 0.11 11.62 -3.23
N ILE A 163 1.25 12.28 -3.00
CA ILE A 163 1.75 12.55 -1.64
C ILE A 163 0.79 13.49 -0.91
N ILE A 164 0.37 14.59 -1.55
CA ILE A 164 -0.57 15.54 -0.96
C ILE A 164 -1.91 14.86 -0.64
N ALA A 165 -2.47 14.08 -1.58
CA ALA A 165 -3.70 13.36 -1.36
C ALA A 165 -3.60 12.38 -0.18
N ALA A 166 -2.49 11.64 -0.07
CA ALA A 166 -2.25 10.72 1.03
C ALA A 166 -2.15 11.46 2.38
N ILE A 167 -1.38 12.55 2.45
CA ILE A 167 -1.26 13.35 3.68
C ILE A 167 -2.62 13.94 4.05
N SER A 168 -3.33 14.58 3.12
CA SER A 168 -4.67 15.13 3.38
C SER A 168 -5.65 14.06 3.86
N TYR A 169 -5.64 12.87 3.27
CA TYR A 169 -6.47 11.76 3.73
C TYR A 169 -6.12 11.35 5.17
N LEU A 170 -4.84 11.17 5.48
CA LEU A 170 -4.39 10.84 6.84
C LEU A 170 -4.80 11.91 7.85
N LEU A 171 -4.74 13.20 7.49
CA LEU A 171 -5.23 14.29 8.34
C LEU A 171 -6.74 14.17 8.61
N THR A 172 -7.55 13.78 7.61
CA THR A 172 -9.01 13.59 7.80
C THR A 172 -9.34 12.41 8.71
N LEU A 173 -8.49 11.38 8.76
CA LEU A 173 -8.70 10.24 9.66
C LEU A 173 -8.48 10.60 11.13
N VAL A 174 -7.57 11.54 11.40
CA VAL A 174 -7.25 12.01 12.76
C VAL A 174 -8.18 13.15 13.20
N GLY A 175 -8.91 13.78 12.27
CA GLY A 175 -9.86 14.85 12.54
C GLY A 175 -11.16 14.42 13.24
N GLU A 176 -11.79 15.37 13.94
CA GLU A 176 -13.13 15.17 14.51
C GLU A 176 -14.16 14.95 13.40
N GLY A 177 -15.14 14.05 13.64
CA GLY A 177 -16.23 13.80 12.69
C GLY A 177 -17.18 14.99 12.55
N PRO A 178 -18.26 14.88 11.75
CA PRO A 178 -19.26 15.95 11.63
C PRO A 178 -19.79 16.38 13.01
N GLU A 179 -20.06 17.67 13.22
CA GLU A 179 -20.59 18.18 14.52
C GLU A 179 -21.91 17.50 14.94
N SER A 180 -22.70 17.02 13.97
CA SER A 180 -23.95 16.32 14.26
C SER A 180 -23.77 14.89 14.78
N LEU A 181 -22.54 14.33 14.73
CA LEU A 181 -22.25 12.95 15.07
C LEU A 181 -22.37 12.68 16.58
N ASP A 182 -23.31 11.82 16.98
CA ASP A 182 -23.53 11.41 18.36
C ASP A 182 -23.19 9.93 18.56
N LYS A 183 -21.99 9.65 19.09
CA LYS A 183 -21.50 8.30 19.40
C LYS A 183 -22.21 7.63 20.58
N ASN A 184 -23.04 8.34 21.34
CA ASN A 184 -23.77 7.76 22.47
C ASN A 184 -25.13 7.20 22.08
N LYS A 185 -25.54 7.42 20.83
CA LYS A 185 -26.77 6.90 20.23
C LYS A 185 -26.45 6.12 18.97
N THR A 186 -27.50 5.54 18.42
CA THR A 186 -27.49 4.79 17.18
C THR A 186 -28.50 5.38 16.20
N VAL A 187 -28.34 5.08 14.91
CA VAL A 187 -29.34 5.45 13.89
C VAL A 187 -30.72 4.90 14.26
N CYS A 188 -30.79 3.76 14.94
CA CYS A 188 -32.06 3.17 15.40
C CYS A 188 -32.86 4.09 16.32
N ASP A 189 -32.20 4.92 17.14
CA ASP A 189 -32.87 5.79 18.12
C ASP A 189 -33.72 6.90 17.47
N ASN A 190 -33.41 7.25 16.22
CA ASN A 190 -34.08 8.32 15.47
C ASN A 190 -34.75 7.82 14.16
N CYS A 191 -34.86 6.49 13.98
CA CYS A 191 -35.35 5.89 12.73
C CYS A 191 -36.89 5.86 12.67
N LYS A 192 -37.51 6.66 11.77
CA LYS A 192 -38.98 6.71 11.60
C LYS A 192 -39.61 5.43 11.04
N LEU A 193 -38.82 4.56 10.42
CA LEU A 193 -39.30 3.23 9.98
C LEU A 193 -39.37 2.22 11.11
N PHE A 194 -38.73 2.49 12.25
CA PHE A 194 -38.73 1.57 13.39
C PHE A 194 -40.16 1.17 13.81
N ASP A 195 -41.07 2.15 13.87
CA ASP A 195 -42.46 1.94 14.28
C ASP A 195 -43.35 1.36 13.18
N LYS A 196 -42.86 1.29 11.93
CA LYS A 196 -43.62 0.89 10.74
C LYS A 196 -43.18 -0.44 10.13
N GLY A 197 -42.02 -0.97 10.55
CA GLY A 197 -41.45 -2.24 10.11
C GLY A 197 -39.93 -2.16 9.93
N CYS A 198 -39.18 -2.93 10.73
CA CYS A 198 -37.71 -2.93 10.68
C CYS A 198 -37.18 -3.81 9.54
N PHE A 199 -36.11 -3.36 8.87
CA PHE A 199 -35.44 -4.15 7.83
C PHE A 199 -34.80 -5.43 8.36
N LEU A 200 -34.30 -5.43 9.60
CA LEU A 200 -33.77 -6.64 10.23
C LEU A 200 -34.85 -7.70 10.43
N ASP A 201 -36.09 -7.29 10.72
CA ASP A 201 -37.23 -8.21 10.86
C ASP A 201 -37.63 -8.83 9.50
N GLN A 202 -37.23 -8.18 8.39
CA GLN A 202 -37.40 -8.67 7.03
C GLN A 202 -36.21 -9.49 6.53
N GLY A 203 -35.21 -9.77 7.39
CA GLY A 203 -34.00 -10.51 7.03
C GLY A 203 -32.97 -9.71 6.23
N LYS A 204 -33.11 -8.38 6.10
CA LYS A 204 -32.15 -7.54 5.39
C LYS A 204 -31.07 -7.02 6.33
N LEU A 205 -29.81 -7.06 5.89
CA LEU A 205 -28.67 -6.52 6.62
C LEU A 205 -28.79 -5.00 6.73
N CYS A 206 -29.10 -4.49 7.92
CA CYS A 206 -29.19 -3.06 8.19
C CYS A 206 -28.24 -2.70 9.34
N TYR A 207 -27.30 -1.78 9.09
CA TYR A 207 -26.19 -1.47 9.99
C TYR A 207 -26.50 -0.32 10.96
N GLY A 208 -27.75 0.15 10.99
CA GLY A 208 -28.22 1.17 11.91
C GLY A 208 -27.95 0.87 13.40
N PRO A 209 -28.06 -0.38 13.90
CA PRO A 209 -27.82 -0.73 15.29
C PRO A 209 -26.39 -0.47 15.80
N ILE A 210 -25.42 -0.36 14.90
CA ILE A 210 -23.99 -0.18 15.21
C ILE A 210 -23.43 1.17 14.74
N THR A 211 -24.24 1.96 14.03
CA THR A 211 -23.82 3.25 13.46
C THR A 211 -24.23 4.40 14.37
N ALA A 212 -23.33 5.36 14.60
CA ALA A 212 -23.62 6.54 15.42
C ALA A 212 -24.81 7.35 14.87
N ALA A 213 -25.54 8.05 15.74
CA ALA A 213 -26.63 8.93 15.32
C ALA A 213 -26.09 10.27 14.79
N GLY A 214 -26.95 11.07 14.14
CA GLY A 214 -26.59 12.42 13.67
C GLY A 214 -26.81 12.70 12.19
N CYS A 215 -27.23 11.68 11.42
CA CYS A 215 -27.59 11.84 10.01
C CYS A 215 -29.05 12.28 9.89
N ASP A 216 -29.29 13.52 9.46
CA ASP A 216 -30.65 14.04 9.20
C ASP A 216 -31.24 13.52 7.88
N LEU A 217 -30.38 13.05 6.96
CA LEU A 217 -30.74 12.44 5.67
C LEU A 217 -30.69 10.91 5.74
N MET A 218 -31.47 10.31 6.64
CA MET A 218 -31.43 8.87 6.87
C MET A 218 -31.90 8.07 5.64
N CYS A 219 -31.03 7.20 5.08
CA CYS A 219 -31.41 6.23 4.03
C CYS A 219 -32.68 5.41 4.42
N PRO A 220 -32.85 4.98 5.69
CA PRO A 220 -34.10 4.40 6.16
C PRO A 220 -35.34 5.25 5.92
N HIS A 221 -35.29 6.58 6.01
CA HIS A 221 -36.47 7.42 5.76
C HIS A 221 -36.89 7.38 4.28
N ASN A 222 -35.96 7.05 3.38
CA ASN A 222 -36.19 6.90 1.94
C ASN A 222 -36.50 5.45 1.51
N GLY A 223 -36.65 4.51 2.47
CA GLY A 223 -36.96 3.11 2.17
C GLY A 223 -35.74 2.23 1.89
N GLU A 224 -34.52 2.70 2.17
CA GLU A 224 -33.28 1.95 2.02
C GLU A 224 -32.70 1.54 3.39
N ILE A 225 -31.86 0.51 3.43
CA ILE A 225 -31.16 0.14 4.67
C ILE A 225 -30.14 1.21 5.09
N CYS A 226 -29.73 1.19 6.36
CA CYS A 226 -28.59 1.99 6.79
C CYS A 226 -27.30 1.25 6.45
N TYR A 227 -26.40 1.87 5.67
CA TYR A 227 -25.08 1.33 5.32
C TYR A 227 -23.94 1.72 6.27
N GLY A 228 -24.21 2.59 7.25
CA GLY A 228 -23.27 2.88 8.32
C GLY A 228 -22.27 4.02 8.10
N CYS A 229 -22.54 4.95 7.19
CA CYS A 229 -21.64 6.07 6.88
C CYS A 229 -21.27 7.03 8.04
N PHE A 230 -21.92 6.95 9.21
CA PHE A 230 -21.75 7.90 10.33
C PHE A 230 -20.79 7.42 11.42
N LYS A 231 -19.82 6.56 11.09
CA LYS A 231 -18.82 5.95 12.00
C LYS A 231 -19.44 5.02 13.07
N PRO A 232 -18.62 4.19 13.74
CA PRO A 232 -19.08 3.31 14.82
C PRO A 232 -19.61 4.08 16.04
N THR A 233 -20.71 3.58 16.62
CA THR A 233 -21.23 4.04 17.92
C THR A 233 -20.41 3.47 19.08
N ASN A 234 -20.38 4.17 20.22
CA ASN A 234 -19.84 3.63 21.46
C ASN A 234 -20.87 2.74 22.19
N LYS A 235 -22.15 2.84 21.84
CA LYS A 235 -23.27 2.16 22.51
C LYS A 235 -24.17 1.46 21.48
N PRO A 236 -23.82 0.26 21.01
CA PRO A 236 -24.68 -0.49 20.09
C PRO A 236 -26.06 -0.74 20.71
N SER A 237 -27.10 -0.70 19.88
CA SER A 237 -28.46 -1.03 20.31
C SER A 237 -28.65 -2.53 20.49
N GLU A 238 -29.71 -2.96 21.19
CA GLU A 238 -30.03 -4.40 21.36
C GLU A 238 -30.20 -5.15 20.03
N LYS A 239 -30.60 -4.44 18.96
CA LYS A 239 -30.74 -5.01 17.61
C LYS A 239 -29.41 -5.35 16.93
N ALA A 240 -28.26 -4.99 17.51
CA ALA A 240 -26.96 -5.39 16.99
C ALA A 240 -26.79 -6.91 17.03
N LYS A 241 -27.39 -7.61 18.01
CA LYS A 241 -27.40 -9.08 18.08
C LYS A 241 -28.19 -9.69 16.92
N GLN A 242 -29.36 -9.12 16.60
CA GLN A 242 -30.17 -9.55 15.46
C GLN A 242 -29.41 -9.39 14.12
N LEU A 243 -28.71 -8.27 13.94
CA LEU A 243 -27.83 -8.07 12.77
C LEU A 243 -26.71 -9.13 12.72
N GLN A 244 -26.08 -9.41 13.86
CA GLN A 244 -25.03 -10.40 13.96
C GLN A 244 -25.54 -11.82 13.62
N GLU A 245 -26.71 -12.19 14.10
CA GLU A 245 -27.37 -13.46 13.76
C GLU A 245 -27.67 -13.58 12.26
N LEU A 246 -28.19 -12.50 11.64
CA LEU A 246 -28.43 -12.46 10.19
C LEU A 246 -27.14 -12.64 9.39
N LEU A 247 -26.04 -12.00 9.81
CA LEU A 247 -24.74 -12.19 9.19
C LEU A 247 -24.27 -13.64 9.31
N HIS A 248 -24.34 -14.23 10.51
CA HIS A 248 -23.93 -15.62 10.74
C HIS A 248 -24.73 -16.66 9.94
N ASN A 249 -25.92 -16.30 9.44
CA ASN A 249 -26.75 -17.14 8.56
C ASN A 249 -26.26 -17.18 7.11
N ILE A 250 -25.33 -16.29 6.74
CA ILE A 250 -24.72 -16.28 5.42
C ILE A 250 -23.61 -17.35 5.42
N GLU A 251 -23.85 -18.44 4.71
CA GLU A 251 -22.85 -19.51 4.47
C GLU A 251 -22.11 -19.32 3.15
N VAL A 252 -22.81 -18.82 2.12
CA VAL A 252 -22.27 -18.54 0.79
C VAL A 252 -22.73 -17.15 0.38
N LEU A 253 -21.83 -16.33 -0.14
CA LEU A 253 -22.16 -15.01 -0.65
C LEU A 253 -22.84 -15.11 -2.02
N ASP A 254 -23.98 -14.44 -2.15
CA ASP A 254 -24.54 -14.06 -3.45
C ASP A 254 -24.12 -12.64 -3.83
N ASN A 255 -24.42 -12.23 -5.07
CA ASN A 255 -24.05 -10.91 -5.58
C ASN A 255 -24.61 -9.76 -4.73
N GLU A 256 -25.84 -9.91 -4.22
CA GLU A 256 -26.50 -8.86 -3.43
C GLU A 256 -25.83 -8.71 -2.06
N SER A 257 -25.62 -9.82 -1.36
CA SER A 257 -24.99 -9.88 -0.04
C SER A 257 -23.53 -9.44 -0.09
N ALA A 258 -22.77 -9.86 -1.11
CA ALA A 258 -21.39 -9.42 -1.29
C ALA A 258 -21.29 -7.90 -1.52
N ALA A 259 -22.11 -7.36 -2.43
CA ALA A 259 -22.14 -5.92 -2.71
C ALA A 259 -22.59 -5.12 -1.47
N ASN A 260 -23.56 -5.64 -0.73
CA ASN A 260 -24.05 -5.03 0.51
C ASN A 260 -22.96 -4.95 1.59
N LEU A 261 -22.28 -6.08 1.87
CA LEU A 261 -21.20 -6.15 2.84
C LEU A 261 -20.03 -5.23 2.46
N GLN A 262 -19.63 -5.25 1.18
CA GLN A 262 -18.56 -4.39 0.71
C GLN A 262 -18.94 -2.91 0.84
N HIS A 263 -20.16 -2.52 0.43
CA HIS A 263 -20.62 -1.14 0.55
C HIS A 263 -20.75 -0.68 2.02
N PHE A 264 -21.21 -1.58 2.89
CA PHE A 264 -21.19 -1.35 4.34
C PHE A 264 -19.76 -1.09 4.83
N LEU A 265 -18.81 -1.96 4.52
CA LEU A 265 -17.44 -1.80 4.99
C LEU A 265 -16.79 -0.52 4.44
N ASP A 266 -17.01 -0.19 3.16
CA ASP A 266 -16.53 1.06 2.53
C ASP A 266 -17.00 2.28 3.34
N LEU A 267 -18.29 2.36 3.62
CA LEU A 267 -18.90 3.51 4.30
C LEU A 267 -18.64 3.52 5.81
N TYR A 268 -18.72 2.37 6.46
CA TYR A 268 -18.67 2.24 7.92
C TYR A 268 -17.25 2.44 8.46
N LEU A 269 -16.24 2.00 7.72
CA LEU A 269 -14.84 2.23 8.05
C LEU A 269 -14.36 3.62 7.60
N GLY A 270 -15.18 4.38 6.86
CA GLY A 270 -14.81 5.71 6.35
C GLY A 270 -13.72 5.65 5.29
N VAL A 271 -13.67 4.53 4.55
CA VAL A 271 -12.63 4.23 3.58
C VAL A 271 -12.92 4.97 2.28
N ALA A 272 -11.98 5.79 1.85
CA ALA A 272 -11.95 6.24 0.47
C ALA A 272 -11.19 5.17 -0.31
N ASN A 273 -11.83 4.54 -1.31
CA ASN A 273 -11.20 3.58 -2.23
C ASN A 273 -10.18 4.32 -3.14
N ILE A 274 -9.12 4.79 -2.50
CA ILE A 274 -8.07 5.59 -3.08
C ILE A 274 -6.98 4.62 -3.54
N THR A 275 -6.89 4.43 -4.85
CA THR A 275 -6.00 3.42 -5.42
C THR A 275 -4.55 3.87 -5.60
N ASN A 276 -4.16 5.06 -5.14
CA ASN A 276 -2.80 5.61 -5.33
C ASN A 276 -1.86 5.40 -4.12
N PHE A 277 -2.36 4.93 -2.98
CA PHE A 277 -1.57 4.46 -1.85
C PHE A 277 -2.28 3.29 -1.16
N TYR A 278 -1.54 2.51 -0.38
CA TYR A 278 -2.07 1.42 0.43
C TYR A 278 -2.04 1.80 1.91
N PHE A 279 -3.19 1.82 2.61
CA PHE A 279 -3.26 1.98 4.07
C PHE A 279 -3.69 0.67 4.74
N ARG A 280 -2.82 0.05 5.53
CA ARG A 280 -3.07 -1.19 6.27
C ARG A 280 -4.20 -1.07 7.30
N GLY A 281 -4.42 0.14 7.84
CA GLY A 281 -5.56 0.40 8.73
C GLY A 281 -6.91 0.43 8.00
N ASP A 282 -6.91 0.59 6.68
CA ASP A 282 -8.07 0.36 5.84
C ASP A 282 -8.22 -1.15 5.60
N LEU A 283 -9.22 -1.74 6.25
CA LEU A 283 -9.37 -3.18 6.30
C LEU A 283 -9.73 -3.78 4.94
N LEU A 284 -10.37 -3.03 4.04
CA LEU A 284 -10.70 -3.52 2.70
C LEU A 284 -9.46 -3.52 1.81
N GLN A 285 -8.63 -2.48 1.88
CA GLN A 285 -7.33 -2.50 1.23
C GLN A 285 -6.46 -3.62 1.78
N ARG A 286 -6.39 -3.78 3.10
CA ARG A 286 -5.61 -4.86 3.72
C ARG A 286 -6.10 -6.24 3.30
N LEU A 287 -7.42 -6.44 3.21
CA LEU A 287 -8.02 -7.69 2.72
C LEU A 287 -7.62 -7.98 1.27
N ALA A 288 -7.46 -6.94 0.45
CA ALA A 288 -7.09 -7.07 -0.95
C ALA A 288 -5.59 -7.30 -1.15
N TYR A 289 -4.72 -6.55 -0.45
CA TYR A 289 -3.27 -6.61 -0.64
C TYR A 289 -2.58 -7.70 0.18
N GLU A 290 -3.03 -7.95 1.42
CA GLU A 290 -2.42 -8.92 2.34
C GLU A 290 -3.50 -9.67 3.17
N PRO A 291 -4.39 -10.46 2.53
CA PRO A 291 -5.49 -11.16 3.20
C PRO A 291 -5.05 -12.09 4.34
N ASP A 292 -3.82 -12.57 4.29
CA ASP A 292 -3.25 -13.48 5.30
C ASP A 292 -2.58 -12.77 6.46
N SER A 293 -2.50 -11.44 6.43
CA SER A 293 -2.01 -10.64 7.54
C SER A 293 -3.00 -10.55 8.71
N PHE A 294 -4.27 -10.92 8.50
CA PHE A 294 -5.28 -10.89 9.54
C PHE A 294 -5.13 -12.08 10.50
N VAL A 295 -5.22 -11.80 11.80
CA VAL A 295 -5.36 -12.87 12.80
C VAL A 295 -6.79 -13.42 12.71
N VAL A 296 -6.93 -14.72 12.52
CA VAL A 296 -8.23 -15.39 12.53
C VAL A 296 -8.51 -15.88 13.94
N LYS A 297 -9.71 -15.60 14.46
CA LYS A 297 -10.19 -16.09 15.76
C LYS A 297 -11.52 -16.82 15.60
N GLU A 298 -11.78 -17.75 16.51
CA GLU A 298 -13.06 -18.46 16.61
C GLU A 298 -13.97 -17.76 17.62
N ILE A 299 -15.24 -17.60 17.28
CA ILE A 299 -16.28 -17.09 18.16
C ILE A 299 -17.40 -18.11 18.30
N GLU A 300 -17.91 -18.26 19.53
CA GLU A 300 -19.10 -19.05 19.80
C GLU A 300 -20.35 -18.29 19.36
N THR A 301 -21.24 -18.99 18.65
CA THR A 301 -22.53 -18.46 18.19
C THR A 301 -23.62 -19.48 18.49
N ASP A 302 -24.89 -19.05 18.46
CA ASP A 302 -26.03 -19.95 18.69
C ASP A 302 -26.13 -21.10 17.66
N LYS A 303 -25.40 -21.01 16.55
CA LYS A 303 -25.31 -22.03 15.49
C LYS A 303 -23.97 -22.77 15.46
N GLY A 304 -23.17 -22.63 16.51
CA GLY A 304 -21.84 -23.23 16.63
C GLY A 304 -20.71 -22.25 16.33
N PRO A 305 -19.46 -22.73 16.35
CA PRO A 305 -18.29 -21.87 16.19
C PRO A 305 -18.23 -21.26 14.78
N LYS A 306 -17.86 -19.98 14.71
CA LYS A 306 -17.60 -19.25 13.46
C LYS A 306 -16.23 -18.61 13.50
N LEU A 307 -15.56 -18.57 12.35
CA LEU A 307 -14.27 -17.89 12.21
C LEU A 307 -14.50 -16.42 11.83
N VAL A 308 -13.77 -15.51 12.46
CA VAL A 308 -13.79 -14.07 12.19
C VAL A 308 -12.37 -13.53 12.09
N LEU A 309 -12.18 -12.47 11.31
CA LEU A 309 -10.93 -11.71 11.32
C LEU A 309 -10.90 -10.81 12.56
N ASP A 310 -9.77 -10.77 13.25
CA ASP A 310 -9.58 -9.86 14.38
C ASP A 310 -9.19 -8.47 13.90
N THR A 311 -10.11 -7.51 14.06
CA THR A 311 -9.92 -6.13 13.58
C THR A 311 -9.61 -5.15 14.71
N SER A 312 -10.12 -5.40 15.92
CA SER A 312 -9.93 -4.56 17.13
C SER A 312 -10.05 -3.04 16.86
N THR A 313 -10.94 -2.68 15.94
CA THR A 313 -11.06 -1.33 15.35
C THR A 313 -11.87 -0.36 16.20
N THR A 314 -12.87 -0.84 16.92
CA THR A 314 -13.84 0.03 17.61
C THR A 314 -13.73 -0.06 19.12
N GLY A 315 -12.92 -0.98 19.66
CA GLY A 315 -12.86 -1.28 21.09
C GLY A 315 -14.15 -1.90 21.63
N ASN A 316 -15.06 -2.36 20.76
CA ASN A 316 -16.33 -2.97 21.14
C ASN A 316 -16.46 -4.32 20.44
N LYS A 317 -16.49 -5.39 21.23
CA LYS A 317 -16.47 -6.77 20.72
C LYS A 317 -17.59 -7.08 19.72
N ILE A 318 -18.79 -6.52 19.90
CA ILE A 318 -19.93 -6.79 19.00
C ILE A 318 -19.65 -6.19 17.62
N LEU A 319 -19.23 -4.92 17.60
CA LEU A 319 -18.89 -4.21 16.37
C LEU A 319 -17.70 -4.86 15.66
N ASP A 320 -16.63 -5.14 16.40
CA ASP A 320 -15.42 -5.77 15.85
C ASP A 320 -15.71 -7.17 15.32
N ASN A 321 -16.60 -7.94 15.94
CA ASN A 321 -17.02 -9.25 15.41
C ASN A 321 -17.88 -9.12 14.15
N ILE A 322 -18.76 -8.12 14.06
CA ILE A 322 -19.56 -7.86 12.84
C ILE A 322 -18.65 -7.48 11.67
N ILE A 323 -17.71 -6.55 11.89
CA ILE A 323 -16.71 -6.16 10.88
C ILE A 323 -15.86 -7.38 10.51
N GLY A 324 -15.32 -8.07 11.50
CA GLY A 324 -14.43 -9.22 11.34
C GLY A 324 -15.07 -10.39 10.59
N TYR A 325 -16.34 -10.71 10.86
CA TYR A 325 -17.07 -11.75 10.13
C TYR A 325 -17.40 -11.29 8.71
N SER A 326 -17.79 -10.02 8.51
CA SER A 326 -18.06 -9.47 7.18
C SER A 326 -16.82 -9.53 6.28
N LEU A 327 -15.65 -9.18 6.81
CA LEU A 327 -14.38 -9.32 6.10
C LEU A 327 -14.00 -10.78 5.88
N TYR A 328 -14.26 -11.66 6.84
CA TYR A 328 -14.01 -13.10 6.70
C TYR A 328 -14.82 -13.71 5.55
N LEU A 329 -16.10 -13.33 5.40
CA LEU A 329 -16.95 -13.76 4.29
C LEU A 329 -16.41 -13.28 2.93
N LEU A 330 -15.86 -12.07 2.87
CA LEU A 330 -15.27 -11.51 1.64
C LEU A 330 -13.85 -12.04 1.35
N LYS A 331 -13.15 -12.59 2.35
CA LYS A 331 -11.77 -13.06 2.23
C LYS A 331 -11.68 -14.15 1.17
N ASN A 332 -10.90 -13.89 0.11
CA ASN A 332 -10.70 -14.80 -1.03
C ASN A 332 -11.99 -15.15 -1.82
N ASP A 333 -13.09 -14.44 -1.60
CA ASP A 333 -14.33 -14.66 -2.33
C ASP A 333 -14.27 -13.98 -3.71
N PRO A 334 -14.66 -14.64 -4.81
CA PRO A 334 -14.61 -14.07 -6.16
C PRO A 334 -15.54 -12.87 -6.35
N LEU A 335 -16.52 -12.65 -5.47
CA LEU A 335 -17.42 -11.51 -5.47
C LEU A 335 -16.85 -10.30 -4.74
N PHE A 336 -15.77 -10.44 -3.97
CA PHE A 336 -15.06 -9.28 -3.42
C PHE A 336 -14.37 -8.50 -4.55
N LYS A 337 -14.88 -7.30 -4.85
CA LYS A 337 -14.40 -6.49 -5.97
C LYS A 337 -13.51 -5.36 -5.48
N PHE A 338 -12.23 -5.66 -5.27
CA PHE A 338 -11.20 -4.65 -5.04
C PHE A 338 -10.31 -4.54 -6.28
N SER A 339 -10.56 -3.54 -7.14
CA SER A 339 -9.75 -3.34 -8.33
C SER A 339 -8.74 -2.22 -8.11
N SER A 340 -7.45 -2.57 -8.09
CA SER A 340 -6.42 -1.61 -8.46
C SER A 340 -6.28 -1.61 -9.97
N LYS A 341 -6.18 -0.42 -10.56
CA LYS A 341 -5.96 -0.28 -12.00
C LYS A 341 -4.48 -0.43 -12.31
N THR A 342 -4.17 -0.93 -13.50
CA THR A 342 -2.80 -0.93 -14.02
C THR A 342 -2.54 0.33 -14.85
N VAL A 343 -1.27 0.65 -15.10
CA VAL A 343 -0.86 1.80 -15.93
C VAL A 343 -1.56 1.81 -17.30
N CYS A 344 -1.89 0.64 -17.86
CA CYS A 344 -2.63 0.53 -19.12
C CYS A 344 -3.99 1.25 -19.10
N SER A 345 -4.64 1.36 -17.94
CA SER A 345 -5.97 1.97 -17.81
C SER A 345 -6.00 3.47 -18.05
N THR A 346 -4.86 4.14 -17.96
CA THR A 346 -4.68 5.59 -18.16
C THR A 346 -3.63 5.90 -19.22
N CYS A 347 -3.24 4.89 -20.02
CA CYS A 347 -2.36 5.05 -21.16
C CYS A 347 -3.14 5.67 -22.31
N GLU A 348 -2.62 6.75 -22.90
CA GLU A 348 -3.26 7.46 -24.02
C GLU A 348 -3.05 6.74 -25.37
N ARG A 349 -2.26 5.67 -25.38
CA ARG A 349 -1.92 4.90 -26.59
C ARG A 349 -3.05 3.97 -27.00
N GLU A 350 -3.19 3.79 -28.31
CA GLU A 350 -4.06 2.79 -28.91
C GLU A 350 -3.54 1.39 -28.61
N VAL A 351 -4.42 0.56 -28.03
CA VAL A 351 -4.14 -0.82 -27.65
C VAL A 351 -5.16 -1.72 -28.33
N VAL A 352 -4.70 -2.68 -29.11
CA VAL A 352 -5.53 -3.70 -29.76
C VAL A 352 -5.49 -4.99 -28.93
N ASP A 353 -4.34 -5.65 -28.89
CA ASP A 353 -4.17 -6.94 -28.19
C ASP A 353 -2.87 -7.03 -27.37
N LYS A 354 -1.97 -6.02 -27.46
CA LYS A 354 -0.67 -5.98 -26.79
C LYS A 354 0.34 -7.03 -27.30
N VAL A 355 0.08 -7.69 -28.43
CA VAL A 355 0.95 -8.74 -28.96
C VAL A 355 2.11 -8.13 -29.77
N PRO A 356 3.38 -8.35 -29.39
CA PRO A 356 4.54 -7.83 -30.13
C PRO A 356 4.73 -8.57 -31.46
N THR A 357 4.86 -7.83 -32.58
CA THR A 357 5.27 -8.43 -33.86
C THR A 357 6.72 -8.93 -33.81
N ASP A 358 7.60 -8.18 -33.15
CA ASP A 358 9.00 -8.54 -32.87
C ASP A 358 9.40 -7.88 -31.53
N LEU A 359 10.48 -8.33 -30.88
CA LEU A 359 10.97 -7.74 -29.63
C LEU A 359 12.19 -6.85 -29.88
N LYS A 360 12.21 -5.69 -29.24
CA LYS A 360 13.25 -4.67 -29.40
C LYS A 360 13.81 -4.22 -28.06
N ARG A 361 15.09 -3.88 -28.06
CA ARG A 361 15.71 -3.10 -27.00
C ARG A 361 15.33 -1.62 -27.14
N ASP A 362 15.45 -0.91 -26.03
CA ASP A 362 15.07 0.50 -25.89
C ASP A 362 15.76 1.44 -26.89
N TYR A 363 17.00 1.14 -27.31
CA TYR A 363 17.72 1.93 -28.32
C TYR A 363 17.39 1.58 -29.77
N GLU A 364 16.62 0.51 -30.03
CA GLU A 364 16.39 0.01 -31.37
C GLU A 364 15.21 0.73 -32.03
N GLY A 365 15.52 1.72 -32.86
CA GLY A 365 14.53 2.52 -33.56
C GLY A 365 13.85 3.57 -32.67
N LEU A 366 12.89 4.29 -33.24
CA LEU A 366 12.12 5.30 -32.52
C LEU A 366 10.66 4.84 -32.39
N PRO A 367 10.11 4.77 -31.17
CA PRO A 367 8.72 4.43 -30.97
C PRO A 367 7.79 5.53 -31.47
N THR A 368 6.67 5.14 -32.07
CA THR A 368 5.58 6.06 -32.40
C THR A 368 4.84 6.45 -31.12
N MET A 369 4.14 7.59 -31.12
CA MET A 369 3.45 8.13 -29.93
C MET A 369 2.06 7.53 -29.70
N ASP A 370 1.44 7.00 -30.76
CA ASP A 370 0.06 6.55 -30.82
C ASP A 370 -0.11 5.09 -30.41
N LYS A 371 0.74 4.20 -30.92
CA LYS A 371 0.59 2.75 -30.74
C LYS A 371 1.14 2.26 -29.40
N CYS A 372 0.55 1.21 -28.84
CA CYS A 372 1.07 0.52 -27.66
C CYS A 372 2.53 0.08 -27.82
N PHE A 373 3.36 0.32 -26.79
CA PHE A 373 4.78 -0.08 -26.80
C PHE A 373 5.00 -1.58 -26.98
N LEU A 374 4.19 -2.42 -26.32
CA LEU A 374 4.31 -3.87 -26.45
C LEU A 374 4.06 -4.31 -27.90
N GLU A 375 3.05 -3.76 -28.56
CA GLU A 375 2.76 -4.07 -29.97
C GLU A 375 3.81 -3.52 -30.95
N GLN A 376 4.55 -2.48 -30.53
CA GLN A 376 5.71 -1.97 -31.26
C GLN A 376 6.99 -2.79 -31.01
N GLY A 377 6.95 -3.71 -30.05
CA GLY A 377 8.04 -4.59 -29.67
C GLY A 377 8.86 -4.18 -28.46
N TYR A 378 8.55 -3.04 -27.85
CA TYR A 378 9.29 -2.54 -26.68
C TYR A 378 8.71 -3.10 -25.39
N ILE A 379 9.58 -3.60 -24.53
CA ILE A 379 9.21 -4.13 -23.23
C ILE A 379 8.68 -2.99 -22.35
N CYS A 380 7.40 -3.10 -21.96
CA CYS A 380 6.70 -2.11 -21.15
C CYS A 380 6.00 -2.82 -19.98
N LEU A 381 6.40 -2.52 -18.75
CA LEU A 381 5.85 -3.15 -17.54
C LEU A 381 4.46 -2.64 -17.15
N GLY A 382 3.86 -1.75 -17.95
CA GLY A 382 2.56 -1.13 -17.66
C GLY A 382 1.43 -2.11 -17.29
N PRO A 383 1.29 -3.30 -17.91
CA PRO A 383 0.26 -4.26 -17.57
C PRO A 383 0.37 -4.88 -16.17
N VAL A 384 1.56 -4.84 -15.55
CA VAL A 384 1.83 -5.39 -14.21
C VAL A 384 2.25 -4.32 -13.20
N THR A 385 2.01 -3.05 -13.54
CA THR A 385 2.36 -1.91 -12.70
C THR A 385 1.10 -1.19 -12.26
N GLN A 386 1.00 -0.88 -10.97
CA GLN A 386 -0.11 -0.12 -10.41
C GLN A 386 -0.21 1.27 -11.06
N ALA A 387 -1.45 1.70 -11.34
CA ALA A 387 -1.75 3.05 -11.81
C ALA A 387 -1.61 4.09 -10.69
N GLY A 388 -1.39 5.34 -11.06
CA GLY A 388 -1.30 6.46 -10.11
C GLY A 388 -0.32 7.54 -10.56
N CYS A 389 0.64 7.18 -11.42
CA CYS A 389 1.62 8.11 -11.97
C CYS A 389 1.11 8.96 -13.15
N GLY A 390 -0.18 8.86 -13.51
CA GLY A 390 -0.70 9.49 -14.73
C GLY A 390 -0.08 8.97 -16.03
N THR A 391 0.62 7.84 -15.98
CA THR A 391 1.28 7.21 -17.13
C THR A 391 2.29 8.15 -17.81
N ILE A 392 3.06 8.88 -16.99
CA ILE A 392 4.01 9.91 -17.44
C ILE A 392 5.02 9.36 -18.46
N CYS A 393 5.63 8.18 -18.25
CA CYS A 393 6.65 7.70 -19.19
C CYS A 393 6.05 7.47 -20.59
N PRO A 394 4.95 6.69 -20.73
CA PRO A 394 4.38 6.47 -22.05
C PRO A 394 3.71 7.70 -22.68
N ASN A 395 3.00 8.50 -21.88
CA ASN A 395 2.17 9.60 -22.37
C ASN A 395 2.97 10.90 -22.58
N LYS A 396 4.00 11.17 -21.77
CA LYS A 396 4.74 12.45 -21.79
C LYS A 396 6.17 12.32 -22.27
N ALA A 397 6.84 11.20 -22.00
CA ALA A 397 8.26 11.00 -22.34
C ALA A 397 8.51 10.12 -23.57
N ASN A 398 7.45 9.55 -24.18
CA ASN A 398 7.57 8.54 -25.24
C ASN A 398 8.48 7.36 -24.83
N ALA A 399 8.37 6.91 -23.58
CA ALA A 399 9.17 5.80 -23.06
C ALA A 399 8.29 4.71 -22.45
N PRO A 400 8.67 3.42 -22.57
CA PRO A 400 7.96 2.33 -21.90
C PRO A 400 7.88 2.53 -20.38
N CYS A 401 6.83 1.99 -19.77
CA CYS A 401 6.72 1.93 -18.32
C CYS A 401 7.79 0.99 -17.76
N LEU A 402 8.49 1.44 -16.71
CA LEU A 402 9.59 0.71 -16.08
C LEU A 402 9.20 -0.04 -14.80
N GLY A 403 7.96 0.07 -14.33
CA GLY A 403 7.48 -0.66 -13.14
C GLY A 403 7.62 0.05 -11.79
N CYS A 404 8.01 1.33 -11.74
CA CYS A 404 8.41 1.99 -10.49
C CYS A 404 7.30 2.21 -9.43
N TYR A 405 6.04 1.99 -9.78
CA TYR A 405 4.91 2.03 -8.84
C TYR A 405 4.63 0.67 -8.19
N GLY A 406 5.40 -0.36 -8.52
CA GLY A 406 5.19 -1.70 -7.97
C GLY A 406 3.99 -2.43 -8.56
N PRO A 407 3.74 -3.67 -8.10
CA PRO A 407 2.65 -4.50 -8.60
C PRO A 407 1.28 -3.99 -8.13
N PRO A 408 0.22 -4.13 -8.96
CA PRO A 408 -1.16 -3.97 -8.51
C PRO A 408 -1.55 -5.09 -7.53
N VAL A 409 -2.68 -4.90 -6.85
CA VAL A 409 -3.35 -5.89 -5.98
C VAL A 409 -3.40 -7.28 -6.62
N GLY A 410 -3.08 -8.30 -5.84
CA GLY A 410 -3.13 -9.71 -6.25
C GLY A 410 -1.94 -10.17 -7.09
N ILE A 411 -0.94 -9.32 -7.33
CA ILE A 411 0.35 -9.70 -7.89
C ILE A 411 1.40 -9.64 -6.77
N GLU A 412 1.88 -10.81 -6.36
CA GLU A 412 2.93 -10.94 -5.35
C GLU A 412 4.29 -10.49 -5.90
N ASP A 413 4.70 -11.02 -7.05
CA ASP A 413 5.99 -10.72 -7.68
C ASP A 413 5.81 -10.07 -9.05
N GLN A 414 6.15 -8.78 -9.15
CA GLN A 414 5.98 -7.99 -10.38
C GLN A 414 6.75 -8.61 -11.55
N GLY A 415 8.02 -8.97 -11.34
CA GLY A 415 8.88 -9.47 -12.40
C GLY A 415 8.43 -10.82 -12.94
N SER A 416 8.11 -11.77 -12.07
CA SER A 416 7.59 -13.09 -12.42
C SER A 416 6.26 -12.99 -13.14
N LYS A 417 5.37 -12.09 -12.69
CA LYS A 417 4.10 -11.86 -13.37
C LYS A 417 4.30 -11.23 -14.75
N PHE A 418 5.30 -10.35 -14.91
CA PHE A 418 5.65 -9.84 -16.23
C PHE A 418 6.20 -10.93 -17.14
N ILE A 419 7.10 -11.80 -16.64
CA ILE A 419 7.64 -12.93 -17.40
C ILE A 419 6.49 -13.84 -17.88
N SER A 420 5.55 -14.17 -17.01
CA SER A 420 4.35 -14.95 -17.37
C SER A 420 3.50 -14.24 -18.43
N THR A 421 3.31 -12.93 -18.30
CA THR A 421 2.59 -12.11 -19.28
C THR A 421 3.30 -12.12 -20.63
N LEU A 422 4.62 -11.90 -20.64
CA LEU A 422 5.44 -11.90 -21.85
C LEU A 422 5.43 -13.27 -22.54
N GLY A 423 5.54 -14.36 -21.78
CA GLY A 423 5.44 -15.72 -22.31
C GLY A 423 4.09 -15.99 -22.98
N SER A 424 3.01 -15.42 -22.42
CA SER A 424 1.67 -15.52 -23.02
C SER A 424 1.54 -14.67 -24.29
N LEU A 425 2.11 -13.46 -24.29
CA LEU A 425 2.08 -12.55 -25.45
C LEU A 425 2.98 -13.00 -26.60
N CYS A 426 3.99 -13.83 -26.32
CA CYS A 426 4.95 -14.34 -27.30
C CYS A 426 4.82 -15.86 -27.50
N ALA A 427 3.64 -16.44 -27.25
CA ALA A 427 3.44 -17.89 -27.27
C ALA A 427 3.71 -18.55 -28.63
N ASP A 428 3.66 -17.78 -29.72
CA ASP A 428 3.93 -18.19 -31.10
C ASP A 428 5.41 -18.02 -31.52
N LYS A 429 6.27 -17.48 -30.65
CA LYS A 429 7.69 -17.17 -30.94
C LYS A 429 8.64 -18.22 -30.37
N ASP A 430 9.82 -18.40 -30.98
CA ASP A 430 10.87 -19.24 -30.43
C ASP A 430 11.44 -18.59 -29.15
N PRO A 431 11.43 -19.28 -27.98
CA PRO A 431 12.04 -18.78 -26.76
C PRO A 431 13.49 -18.31 -26.92
N LYS A 432 14.26 -18.92 -27.83
CA LYS A 432 15.65 -18.50 -28.10
C LYS A 432 15.74 -17.11 -28.70
N GLU A 433 14.76 -16.69 -29.48
CA GLU A 433 14.69 -15.34 -30.04
C GLU A 433 14.39 -14.32 -28.95
N ILE A 434 13.47 -14.65 -28.06
CA ILE A 434 13.10 -13.82 -26.90
C ILE A 434 14.32 -13.62 -25.97
N MET A 435 15.03 -14.69 -25.64
CA MET A 435 16.23 -14.64 -24.79
C MET A 435 17.40 -13.90 -25.42
N ARG A 436 17.43 -13.71 -26.75
CA ARG A 436 18.46 -12.88 -27.38
C ARG A 436 18.27 -11.40 -27.06
N VAL A 437 17.03 -10.95 -26.89
CA VAL A 437 16.70 -9.54 -26.61
C VAL A 437 16.85 -9.23 -25.11
N ILE A 438 16.44 -10.16 -24.24
CA ILE A 438 16.48 -9.98 -22.78
C ILE A 438 17.83 -10.44 -22.23
N LYS A 439 18.76 -9.50 -22.08
CA LYS A 439 20.11 -9.78 -21.54
C LYS A 439 20.20 -9.73 -20.02
N ASP A 440 19.34 -8.94 -19.39
CA ASP A 440 19.31 -8.73 -17.95
C ASP A 440 17.87 -8.83 -17.44
N PRO A 441 17.36 -10.06 -17.22
CA PRO A 441 15.97 -10.24 -16.79
C PRO A 441 15.72 -9.66 -15.39
N ALA A 442 16.70 -9.73 -14.48
CA ALA A 442 16.55 -9.22 -13.12
C ALA A 442 16.46 -7.69 -13.11
N GLY A 443 17.40 -7.01 -13.77
CA GLY A 443 17.40 -5.55 -13.86
C GLY A 443 16.31 -4.97 -14.77
N LEU A 444 15.73 -5.78 -15.66
CA LEU A 444 14.61 -5.38 -16.52
C LEU A 444 13.25 -5.56 -15.84
N PHE A 445 13.02 -6.71 -15.21
CA PHE A 445 11.68 -7.07 -14.68
C PHE A 445 11.51 -6.77 -13.20
N ASN A 446 12.60 -6.68 -12.43
CA ASN A 446 12.60 -6.41 -11.00
C ASN A 446 13.42 -5.16 -10.64
N ARG A 447 13.54 -4.21 -11.58
CA ARG A 447 14.33 -2.98 -11.42
C ARG A 447 14.02 -2.22 -10.13
N PHE A 448 12.75 -2.21 -9.72
CA PHE A 448 12.29 -1.46 -8.55
C PHE A 448 11.81 -2.34 -7.40
N THR A 449 11.81 -3.67 -7.58
CA THR A 449 11.11 -4.60 -6.68
C THR A 449 11.96 -5.81 -6.30
N LEU A 450 13.24 -5.90 -6.73
CA LEU A 450 14.04 -7.09 -6.49
C LEU A 450 14.18 -7.45 -5.01
N ALA A 451 14.41 -6.47 -4.13
CA ALA A 451 14.54 -6.75 -2.70
C ALA A 451 13.23 -7.29 -2.11
N ASP A 452 12.09 -6.95 -2.71
CA ASP A 452 10.75 -7.41 -2.32
C ASP A 452 10.26 -8.62 -3.13
N SER A 453 11.07 -9.11 -4.07
CA SER A 453 10.72 -10.21 -4.95
C SER A 453 10.86 -11.54 -4.23
N ILE A 454 10.23 -12.58 -4.78
CA ILE A 454 10.41 -13.96 -4.29
C ILE A 454 11.87 -14.45 -4.40
N LEU A 455 12.69 -13.79 -5.20
CA LEU A 455 14.13 -14.07 -5.29
C LEU A 455 14.89 -13.48 -4.10
N GLY A 456 14.47 -12.31 -3.61
CA GLY A 456 15.00 -11.59 -2.44
C GLY A 456 16.46 -11.12 -2.58
N HIS A 457 17.38 -12.08 -2.59
CA HIS A 457 18.81 -11.89 -2.75
C HIS A 457 19.47 -13.09 -3.41
N ARG A 458 20.70 -12.92 -3.88
CA ARG A 458 21.50 -14.01 -4.42
C ARG A 458 21.57 -15.13 -3.38
N TYR A 459 21.09 -16.31 -3.75
CA TYR A 459 21.37 -17.53 -3.01
C TYR A 459 22.79 -17.94 -3.41
N HIS A 460 23.72 -17.97 -2.45
CA HIS A 460 25.01 -18.58 -2.74
C HIS A 460 24.74 -20.05 -3.07
N ASP A 461 25.30 -20.56 -4.17
CA ASP A 461 25.46 -22.00 -4.42
C ASP A 461 26.48 -22.59 -3.41
N LYS A 462 26.22 -22.39 -2.12
CA LYS A 462 26.75 -23.19 -1.02
C LYS A 462 25.58 -24.03 -0.50
N MET A 463 25.13 -24.96 -1.35
CA MET A 463 24.92 -26.28 -0.78
C MET A 463 26.31 -26.68 -0.26
N GLU A 464 26.52 -26.56 1.04
CA GLU A 464 27.49 -27.44 1.68
C GLU A 464 27.10 -28.85 1.25
N ASP A 465 28.03 -29.54 0.60
CA ASP A 465 27.94 -30.96 0.30
C ASP A 465 27.57 -31.69 1.61
N ASN A 466 26.28 -32.00 1.79
CA ASN A 466 25.80 -32.90 2.84
C ASN A 466 25.93 -34.35 2.37
#